data_AF-A0A923TMH4-F1
#
_entry.id   AF-A0A923TMH4-F1
#
_cell.length_a   1.000
_cell.length_b   1.000
_cell.length_c   1.000
_cell.angle_alpha   90.00
_cell.angle_beta   90.00
_cell.angle_gamma   90.00
#
_symmetry.space_group_name_H-M   'P 1'
#
loop_
_entity.id
_entity.type
_entity.pdbx_description
1 polymer ?
#
loop_
_entity_poly.entity_id
_entity_poly.type
_entity_poly.pdbx_seq_one_letter_code
_entity_poly.pdbx_strand_id
1 'polypeptide(L)'
;MAADLHRIWIYVHDDIYDALNARSKTCGVSISELVCRFVKNDIRLERSVEARAFFERLSPLESFNNINPERYVRELRSSRPLRSRGS
;
A
#
# COMPACT_ATOMS: atom_id res chain seq x y z
N MET A 1 5.52 -10.47 20.06
CA MET A 1 6.87 -9.89 19.87
C MET A 1 6.69 -8.38 19.88
N ALA A 2 7.27 -7.67 20.85
CA ALA A 2 7.23 -6.20 20.85
C ALA A 2 8.05 -5.70 19.65
N ALA A 3 7.52 -4.71 18.92
CA ALA A 3 8.26 -4.11 17.82
C ALA A 3 9.38 -3.24 18.38
N ASP A 4 10.59 -3.33 17.81
CA ASP A 4 11.68 -2.43 18.17
C ASP A 4 11.33 -1.01 17.74
N LEU A 5 11.35 -0.09 18.71
CA LEU A 5 11.05 1.33 18.53
C LEU A 5 12.36 2.11 18.46
N HIS A 6 12.59 2.78 17.34
CA HIS A 6 13.73 3.69 17.15
C HIS A 6 13.29 5.14 17.35
N ARG A 7 14.04 5.90 18.15
CA ARG A 7 13.84 7.35 18.30
C ARG A 7 14.69 8.09 17.26
N ILE A 8 14.05 9.03 16.56
CA ILE A 8 14.71 9.94 15.61
C ILE A 8 14.42 11.38 16.02
N TRP A 9 15.35 12.29 15.69
CA TRP A 9 15.17 13.73 15.83
C TRP A 9 15.03 14.34 14.43
N ILE A 10 14.00 15.15 14.23
CA ILE A 10 13.75 15.84 12.97
C ILE A 10 13.56 17.32 13.25
N TYR A 11 14.14 18.17 12.40
CA TYR A 11 13.84 19.59 12.39
C TYR A 11 12.65 19.84 11.47
N VAL A 12 11.69 20.63 11.93
CA VAL A 12 10.51 21.04 11.17
C VAL A 12 10.34 22.54 11.35
N HIS A 13 9.81 23.20 10.32
CA HIS A 13 9.43 24.61 10.44
C HIS A 13 8.25 24.76 11.40
N ASP A 14 8.15 25.93 12.05
CA ASP A 14 7.14 26.20 13.08
C ASP A 14 5.71 26.08 12.55
N ASP A 15 5.47 26.52 11.31
CA ASP A 15 4.17 26.38 10.64
C ASP A 15 3.74 24.91 10.47
N ILE A 16 4.69 24.03 10.13
CA ILE A 16 4.47 22.59 10.05
C ILE A 16 4.22 22.00 11.44
N TYR A 17 4.98 22.43 12.44
CA TYR A 17 4.78 21.98 13.82
C TYR A 17 3.39 22.34 14.33
N ASP A 18 2.95 23.58 14.10
CA ASP A 18 1.63 24.07 14.50
C ASP A 18 0.51 23.29 13.80
N ALA A 19 0.66 23.02 12.50
CA ALA A 19 -0.28 22.21 11.74
C ALA A 19 -0.36 20.77 12.29
N LEU A 20 0.79 20.15 12.60
CA LEU A 20 0.84 18.81 13.21
C LEU A 20 0.19 18.78 14.59
N ASN A 21 0.45 19.79 15.42
CA ASN A 21 -0.12 19.91 16.77
C ASN A 21 -1.64 20.10 16.74
N ALA A 22 -2.15 20.96 15.85
CA ALA A 22 -3.58 21.14 15.66
C ALA A 22 -4.24 19.82 15.22
N ARG A 23 -3.63 19.14 14.25
CA ARG A 23 -4.17 17.89 13.70
C ARG A 23 -4.09 16.72 14.67
N SER A 24 -3.04 16.63 15.49
CA SER A 24 -2.90 15.56 16.49
C SER A 24 -3.99 15.65 17.56
N LYS A 25 -4.37 16.87 17.97
CA LYS A 25 -5.49 17.12 18.87
C LYS A 25 -6.82 16.68 18.25
N THR A 26 -7.08 17.07 17.00
CA THR A 26 -8.30 16.66 16.28
C THR A 26 -8.40 15.13 16.14
N CYS A 27 -7.27 14.46 15.92
CA CYS A 27 -7.21 13.00 15.79
C CYS A 27 -7.11 12.25 17.14
N GLY A 28 -6.97 12.95 18.26
CA GLY A 28 -6.83 12.34 19.60
C GLY A 28 -5.58 11.48 19.77
N VAL A 29 -4.48 11.81 19.11
CA VAL A 29 -3.21 11.06 19.16
C VAL A 29 -2.02 11.98 19.43
N SER A 30 -0.88 11.42 19.82
CA SER A 30 0.35 12.20 19.95
C SER A 30 0.88 12.64 18.57
N ILE A 31 1.67 13.71 18.54
CA ILE A 31 2.36 14.16 17.32
C ILE A 31 3.26 13.04 16.77
N SER A 32 3.96 12.30 17.64
CA SER A 32 4.81 11.17 17.22
C SER A 32 4.02 10.07 16.50
N GLU A 33 2.86 9.69 17.03
CA GLU A 33 2.00 8.68 16.41
C GLU A 33 1.42 9.20 15.08
N LEU A 34 1.03 10.48 15.04
CA LEU A 34 0.54 11.10 13.81
C LEU A 34 1.62 11.10 12.71
N VAL A 35 2.86 11.50 13.04
CA VAL A 35 3.99 11.47 12.11
C VAL A 35 4.28 10.04 11.66
N CYS A 36 4.32 9.07 12.58
CA CYS A 36 4.50 7.65 12.22
C CYS A 36 3.42 7.15 11.26
N ARG A 37 2.15 7.54 11.45
CA ARG A 37 1.05 7.18 10.53
C ARG A 37 1.25 7.77 9.14
N PHE A 38 1.64 9.04 9.05
CA PHE A 38 1.91 9.68 7.77
C PHE A 38 3.05 8.99 7.03
N VAL A 39 4.21 8.84 7.69
CA VAL A 39 5.38 8.18 7.12
C VAL A 39 5.05 6.75 6.69
N LYS A 40 4.31 5.99 7.52
CA LYS A 40 3.90 4.62 7.18
C LYS A 40 2.98 4.56 5.97
N ASN A 41 2.05 5.50 5.84
CA ASN A 41 1.14 5.55 4.69
C ASN A 41 1.88 5.96 3.42
N ASP A 42 2.80 6.90 3.52
CA ASP A 42 3.60 7.41 2.41
C ASP A 42 4.54 6.33 1.84
N ILE A 43 5.32 5.66 2.71
CA ILE A 43 6.19 4.53 2.31
C ILE A 43 5.38 3.39 1.68
N ARG A 44 4.14 3.15 2.15
CA ARG A 44 3.26 2.13 1.55
C ARG A 44 2.79 2.55 0.17
N LEU A 45 2.51 3.83 -0.04
CA LEU A 45 2.13 4.37 -1.34
C LEU A 45 3.26 4.18 -2.34
N GLU A 46 4.51 4.51 -1.96
CA GLU A 46 5.69 4.30 -2.81
C GLU A 46 5.84 2.85 -3.26
N ARG A 47 5.71 1.88 -2.34
CA ARG A 47 5.75 0.44 -2.68
C ARG A 47 4.66 0.03 -3.68
N SER A 48 3.48 0.64 -3.62
CA SER A 48 2.41 0.35 -4.56
C SER A 48 2.69 0.91 -5.96
N VAL A 49 3.35 2.08 -6.03
CA VAL A 49 3.80 2.70 -7.28
C VAL A 49 4.92 1.86 -7.91
N GLU A 50 5.88 1.40 -7.10
CA GLU A 50 6.95 0.51 -7.56
C GLU A 50 6.42 -0.83 -8.07
N ALA A 51 5.46 -1.44 -7.38
CA ALA A 51 4.83 -2.67 -7.82
C ALA A 51 4.13 -2.48 -9.16
N ARG A 52 3.41 -1.37 -9.34
CA ARG A 52 2.75 -1.04 -10.61
C ARG A 52 3.78 -0.86 -11.74
N ALA A 53 4.85 -0.10 -11.49
CA ALA A 53 5.93 0.09 -12.44
C ALA A 53 6.71 -1.21 -12.75
N PHE A 54 6.74 -2.17 -11.82
CA PHE A 54 7.26 -3.52 -12.07
C PHE A 54 6.35 -4.28 -13.04
N PHE A 55 5.03 -4.32 -12.78
CA PHE A 55 4.08 -5.02 -13.66
C PHE A 55 3.99 -4.39 -15.06
N GLU A 56 4.09 -3.07 -15.18
CA GLU A 56 4.10 -2.36 -16.47
C GLU A 56 5.36 -2.68 -17.31
N ARG A 57 6.46 -3.08 -16.67
CA ARG A 57 7.70 -3.51 -17.35
C ARG A 57 7.73 -4.98 -17.73
N LEU A 58 6.75 -5.78 -17.27
CA LEU A 58 6.69 -7.18 -17.65
C LEU A 58 6.16 -7.31 -19.08
N SER A 59 7.02 -7.78 -19.98
CA SER A 59 6.57 -8.33 -21.25
C SER A 59 5.91 -9.70 -21.02
N PRO A 60 4.85 -10.05 -21.76
CA PRO A 60 4.32 -11.41 -21.73
C PRO A 60 5.43 -12.42 -22.05
N LEU A 61 5.38 -13.59 -21.41
CA LEU A 61 6.20 -14.71 -21.83
C LEU A 61 5.84 -15.06 -23.27
N GLU A 62 6.80 -15.56 -24.07
CA GLU A 62 6.55 -15.88 -25.49
C GLU A 62 5.34 -16.81 -25.69
N SER A 63 5.11 -17.73 -24.75
CA SER A 63 3.98 -18.65 -24.72
C SER A 63 2.60 -17.96 -24.58
N PHE A 64 2.57 -16.70 -24.15
CA PHE A 64 1.38 -15.89 -23.96
C PHE A 64 1.22 -14.75 -24.98
N ASN A 65 2.18 -14.56 -25.91
CA ASN A 65 2.12 -13.45 -26.88
C ASN A 65 0.88 -13.48 -27.78
N ASN A 66 0.36 -14.67 -28.09
CA ASN A 66 -0.82 -14.85 -28.95
C ASN A 66 -2.11 -15.13 -28.16
N ILE A 67 -2.05 -15.05 -26.82
CA ILE A 67 -3.18 -15.36 -25.95
C ILE A 67 -3.88 -14.07 -25.57
N ASN A 68 -5.18 -13.96 -25.88
CA ASN A 68 -5.99 -12.84 -25.41
C ASN A 68 -6.15 -12.93 -23.87
N PRO A 69 -5.65 -11.94 -23.10
CA PRO A 69 -5.65 -12.01 -21.64
C PRO A 69 -7.06 -12.08 -21.04
N GLU A 70 -8.01 -11.33 -21.60
CA GLU A 70 -9.38 -11.28 -21.10
C GLU A 70 -10.10 -12.62 -21.27
N ARG A 71 -9.89 -13.27 -22.43
CA ARG A 71 -10.45 -14.58 -22.72
C ARG A 71 -9.86 -15.64 -21.80
N TYR A 72 -8.55 -15.65 -21.63
CA TYR A 72 -7.85 -16.60 -20.76
C TYR A 72 -8.31 -16.50 -19.30
N VAL A 73 -8.41 -15.28 -18.75
CA VAL A 73 -8.89 -15.06 -17.38
C VAL A 73 -10.36 -15.46 -17.22
N ARG A 74 -11.19 -15.21 -18.23
CA ARG A 74 -12.60 -15.63 -18.23
C ARG A 74 -12.72 -17.14 -18.17
N GLU A 75 -11.97 -17.86 -19.01
CA GLU A 75 -11.92 -19.32 -19.04
C GLU A 75 -11.41 -19.90 -17.71
N LEU A 76 -10.39 -19.29 -17.10
CA LEU A 76 -9.85 -19.69 -15.79
C LEU A 76 -10.85 -19.46 -14.65
N ARG A 77 -11.63 -18.37 -14.69
CA ARG A 77 -12.67 -18.08 -13.69
C ARG A 77 -13.88 -19.00 -13.84
N SER A 78 -14.26 -19.36 -15.08
CA SER A 78 -15.34 -20.30 -15.33
C SER A 78 -15.01 -21.75 -15.00
N SER A 79 -13.72 -22.10 -14.92
CA SER A 79 -13.26 -23.46 -14.61
C SER A 79 -13.04 -23.72 -13.11
N ARG A 80 -13.22 -22.72 -12.24
CA ARG A 80 -13.27 -22.93 -10.79
C ARG A 80 -14.72 -22.99 -10.33
N PRO A 81 -15.23 -24.14 -9.86
CA PRO A 81 -16.48 -24.15 -9.13
C PRO A 81 -16.30 -23.27 -7.90
N LEU A 82 -17.19 -22.31 -7.69
CA LEU A 82 -17.37 -21.64 -6.40
C LEU A 82 -17.58 -22.76 -5.38
N ARG A 83 -16.55 -23.04 -4.57
CA ARG A 83 -16.70 -23.90 -3.40
C ARG A 83 -17.62 -23.13 -2.46
N SER A 84 -18.92 -23.37 -2.57
CA SER A 84 -19.92 -22.90 -1.64
C SER A 84 -19.50 -23.38 -0.25
N ARG A 85 -19.12 -22.45 0.62
CA ARG A 85 -19.05 -22.76 2.04
C ARG A 85 -20.47 -23.14 2.45
N GLY A 86 -20.62 -24.39 2.89
CA GLY A 86 -21.87 -24.94 3.37
C GLY A 86 -22.40 -24.16 4.56
N SER A 87 -23.73 -24.09 4.58
CA SER A 87 -24.70 -23.99 5.68
C SER A 87 -24.20 -23.76 7.10
#